data_AF-A0A6B2XNB0-F1
#
_entry.id   AF-A0A6B2XNB0-F1
#
_cell.length_a   1.000
_cell.length_b   1.000
_cell.length_c   1.000
_cell.angle_alpha   90.00
_cell.angle_beta   90.00
_cell.angle_gamma   90.00
#
_symmetry.space_group_name_H-M   'P 1'
#
loop_
_entity.id
_entity.type
_entity.pdbx_description
1 polymer ?
#
loop_
_entity_poly.entity_id
_entity_poly.type
_entity_poly.pdbx_seq_one_letter_code
_entity_poly.pdbx_strand_id
1 'polypeptide(L)'
;MDLFSGTTARRAVAAAVALPLAGGATLVAAGPAAADEEDYKILVVGKTLGFRHSHIDDTTRALIELGEDNGFTVDVWDPPNDSAGWWGNGSPGQPDLTMDSTPFTSAEDLS
;
A
#
# COMPACT_ATOMS: atom_id res chain seq x y z
N MET A 1 43.57 -26.91 -43.03
CA MET A 1 43.79 -26.07 -41.85
C MET A 1 42.77 -26.46 -40.79
N ASP A 2 42.84 -27.68 -40.24
CA ASP A 2 43.79 -28.13 -39.20
C ASP A 2 43.61 -27.30 -37.91
N LEU A 3 42.88 -27.81 -36.92
CA LEU A 3 43.27 -28.80 -35.91
C LEU A 3 44.28 -28.25 -34.88
N PHE A 4 43.75 -27.83 -33.74
CA PHE A 4 44.32 -28.03 -32.39
C PHE A 4 43.08 -28.26 -31.50
N SER A 5 42.63 -29.46 -31.13
CA SER A 5 43.27 -30.69 -30.64
C SER A 5 44.20 -30.45 -29.44
N GLY A 6 43.69 -30.81 -28.25
CA GLY A 6 44.36 -30.69 -26.96
C GLY A 6 43.55 -31.30 -25.80
N THR A 7 43.18 -32.58 -25.93
CA THR A 7 42.78 -33.51 -24.84
C THR A 7 43.98 -33.64 -23.87
N THR A 8 43.93 -33.66 -22.53
CA THR A 8 43.25 -34.52 -21.54
C THR A 8 43.82 -34.04 -20.18
N ALA A 9 43.14 -34.03 -19.04
CA ALA A 9 43.13 -35.15 -18.10
C ALA A 9 42.31 -34.81 -16.85
N ARG A 10 41.56 -35.82 -16.39
CA ARG A 10 40.66 -35.84 -15.25
C ARG A 10 41.41 -35.64 -13.92
N ARG A 11 40.82 -34.88 -13.01
CA ARG A 11 40.84 -35.21 -11.58
C ARG A 11 39.42 -35.26 -11.06
N ALA A 12 38.91 -36.49 -10.93
CA ALA A 12 37.76 -36.79 -10.09
C ALA A 12 38.19 -36.67 -8.63
N VAL A 13 37.41 -35.96 -7.81
CA VAL A 13 37.44 -36.14 -6.35
C VAL A 13 36.00 -36.13 -5.85
N ALA A 14 35.63 -37.31 -5.33
CA ALA A 14 34.65 -37.62 -4.30
C ALA A 14 33.20 -37.13 -4.45
N ALA A 15 32.35 -38.10 -4.78
CA ALA A 15 30.96 -38.14 -4.35
C ALA A 15 30.88 -38.06 -2.82
N ALA A 16 30.09 -37.11 -2.31
CA ALA A 16 29.50 -37.18 -0.99
C ALA A 16 27.99 -37.44 -1.18
N VAL A 17 27.63 -38.72 -1.23
CA VAL A 17 26.24 -39.15 -1.00
C VAL A 17 25.95 -38.91 0.47
N ALA A 18 25.12 -37.93 0.77
CA ALA A 18 24.43 -37.84 2.05
C ALA A 18 22.93 -37.89 1.74
N LEU A 19 22.36 -39.09 1.82
CA LEU A 19 20.92 -39.30 1.91
C LEU A 19 20.61 -39.75 3.33
N PRO A 20 19.74 -39.04 4.06
CA PRO A 20 18.84 -39.67 5.01
C PRO A 20 17.41 -39.64 4.45
N LEU A 21 16.82 -40.84 4.37
CA LEU A 21 15.39 -41.06 4.21
C LEU A 21 14.64 -40.48 5.42
N ALA A 22 13.70 -39.56 5.19
CA ALA A 22 12.57 -39.30 6.09
C ALA A 22 11.40 -38.74 5.26
N GLY A 23 10.19 -39.25 5.53
CA GLY A 23 9.01 -39.16 4.67
C GLY A 23 8.70 -37.76 4.13
N GLY A 24 8.23 -37.74 2.89
CA GLY A 24 7.84 -36.54 2.16
C GLY A 24 6.78 -35.74 2.91
N ALA A 25 7.22 -34.77 3.69
CA ALA A 25 6.46 -33.55 3.89
C ALA A 25 6.57 -32.79 2.56
N THR A 26 5.52 -32.85 1.75
CA THR A 26 5.34 -31.86 0.70
C THR A 26 5.36 -30.51 1.40
N LEU A 27 6.44 -29.75 1.21
CA LEU A 27 6.44 -28.33 1.49
C LEU A 27 5.42 -27.74 0.51
N VAL A 28 4.15 -27.68 0.93
CA VAL A 28 3.17 -26.82 0.30
C VAL A 28 3.72 -25.42 0.54
N ALA A 29 4.36 -24.87 -0.49
CA ALA A 29 4.65 -23.45 -0.52
C ALA A 29 3.31 -22.76 -0.30
N ALA A 30 3.19 -22.00 0.79
CA ALA A 30 2.06 -21.11 0.96
C ALA A 30 2.07 -20.18 -0.27
N GLY A 31 1.13 -20.42 -1.18
CA GLY A 31 0.86 -19.47 -2.24
C GLY A 31 0.47 -18.14 -1.61
N PRO A 32 0.68 -17.00 -2.30
CA PRO A 32 0.13 -15.74 -1.83
C PRO A 32 -1.35 -15.97 -1.52
N ALA A 33 -1.78 -15.57 -0.32
CA ALA A 33 -3.19 -15.54 0.00
C ALA A 33 -3.87 -14.72 -1.11
N ALA A 34 -4.84 -15.32 -1.79
CA ALA A 34 -5.74 -14.53 -2.62
C ALA A 34 -6.42 -13.58 -1.64
N ALA A 35 -6.03 -12.31 -1.65
CA ALA A 35 -6.90 -11.27 -1.14
C ALA A 35 -8.19 -11.43 -1.94
N ASP A 36 -9.33 -11.53 -1.26
CA ASP A 36 -10.60 -11.31 -1.93
C ASP A 36 -10.44 -10.03 -2.76
N GLU A 37 -10.87 -10.07 -4.02
CA GLU A 37 -10.86 -8.91 -4.95
C GLU A 37 -11.85 -7.83 -4.47
N GLU A 38 -11.97 -7.63 -3.16
CA GLU A 38 -12.67 -6.49 -2.60
C GLU A 38 -11.84 -5.25 -2.92
N ASP A 39 -12.40 -4.41 -3.78
CA ASP A 39 -11.87 -3.08 -4.05
C ASP A 39 -11.71 -2.33 -2.73
N TYR A 40 -10.48 -2.28 -2.20
CA TYR A 40 -10.17 -1.53 -1.00
C TYR A 40 -10.38 -0.04 -1.27
N LYS A 41 -11.01 0.65 -0.32
CA LYS A 41 -11.28 2.09 -0.39
C LYS A 41 -10.90 2.76 0.91
N ILE A 42 -10.28 3.93 0.81
CA ILE A 42 -9.95 4.79 1.94
C ILE A 42 -10.79 6.06 1.85
N LEU A 43 -11.27 6.53 3.00
CA LEU A 43 -11.83 7.87 3.14
C LEU A 43 -10.95 8.71 4.07
N VAL A 44 -10.45 9.83 3.56
CA VAL A 44 -9.72 10.83 4.34
C VAL A 44 -10.70 11.87 4.88
N VAL A 45 -10.91 11.92 6.19
CA VAL A 45 -11.74 12.93 6.86
C VAL A 45 -10.83 14.04 7.42
N GLY A 46 -10.78 15.17 6.71
CA GLY A 46 -9.84 16.28 6.99
C GLY A 46 -10.44 17.51 7.68
N LYS A 47 -11.78 17.59 7.81
CA LYS A 47 -12.46 18.78 8.35
C LYS A 47 -11.97 19.10 9.77
N THR A 48 -11.37 20.28 9.94
CA THR A 48 -10.94 20.78 11.24
C THR A 48 -12.00 21.66 11.90
N LEU A 49 -11.88 21.89 13.22
CA LEU A 49 -12.65 22.90 13.96
C LEU A 49 -11.78 24.07 14.45
N GLY A 50 -10.53 24.13 14.02
CA GLY A 50 -9.51 25.07 14.48
C GLY A 50 -8.30 25.08 13.55
N PHE A 51 -7.10 25.28 14.11
CA PHE A 51 -5.85 25.33 13.34
C PHE A 51 -5.72 24.16 12.36
N ARG A 52 -5.47 24.51 11.10
CA ARG A 52 -5.09 23.55 10.07
C ARG A 52 -3.58 23.28 10.18
N HIS A 53 -3.20 22.01 10.26
CA HIS A 53 -1.80 21.62 10.14
C HIS A 53 -1.40 21.68 8.67
N SER A 54 -0.23 22.24 8.37
CA SER A 54 0.24 22.40 6.98
C SER A 54 0.42 21.07 6.25
N HIS A 55 0.62 19.96 6.98
CA HIS A 55 0.85 18.64 6.38
C HIS A 55 -0.43 17.94 5.91
N ILE A 56 -1.64 18.47 6.19
CA ILE A 56 -2.89 17.78 5.84
C ILE A 56 -2.99 17.57 4.31
N ASP A 57 -2.68 18.61 3.52
CA ASP A 57 -2.68 18.57 2.06
C ASP A 57 -1.61 17.60 1.53
N ASP A 58 -0.40 17.66 2.09
CA ASP A 58 0.70 16.77 1.73
C ASP A 58 0.36 15.29 2.01
N THR A 59 -0.29 15.02 3.14
CA THR A 59 -0.65 13.66 3.54
C THR A 59 -1.80 13.13 2.70
N THR A 60 -2.77 13.98 2.35
CA THR A 60 -3.88 13.62 1.45
C THR A 60 -3.35 13.18 0.09
N ARG A 61 -2.45 13.97 -0.52
CA ARG A 61 -1.79 13.57 -1.78
C ARG A 61 -0.98 12.30 -1.65
N ALA A 62 -0.18 12.16 -0.58
CA ALA A 62 0.61 10.95 -0.39
C ALA A 62 -0.25 9.68 -0.30
N LEU A 63 -1.45 9.76 0.30
CA LEU A 63 -2.39 8.65 0.33
C LEU A 63 -3.01 8.36 -1.04
N ILE A 64 -3.36 9.40 -1.81
CA ILE A 64 -3.85 9.25 -3.18
C ILE A 64 -2.79 8.57 -4.07
N GLU A 65 -1.55 9.08 -4.05
CA GLU A 65 -0.41 8.50 -4.77
C GLU A 65 -0.19 7.03 -4.36
N LEU A 66 -0.26 6.73 -3.06
CA LEU A 66 -0.15 5.35 -2.57
C LEU A 66 -1.28 4.46 -3.12
N GLY A 67 -2.50 4.98 -3.23
CA GLY A 67 -3.64 4.25 -3.79
C GLY A 67 -3.48 3.94 -5.27
N GLU A 68 -3.03 4.92 -6.05
CA GLU A 68 -2.70 4.76 -7.46
C GLU A 68 -1.63 3.68 -7.67
N ASP A 69 -0.61 3.63 -6.81
CA ASP A 69 0.48 2.66 -6.88
C ASP A 69 0.07 1.23 -6.45
N ASN A 70 -0.94 1.09 -5.59
CA ASN A 70 -1.29 -0.18 -4.93
C ASN A 70 -2.69 -0.69 -5.26
N GLY A 71 -3.43 -0.04 -6.16
CA GLY A 71 -4.71 -0.52 -6.67
C GLY A 71 -5.88 -0.32 -5.71
N PHE A 72 -5.90 0.78 -4.96
CA PHE A 72 -7.05 1.18 -4.14
C PHE A 72 -7.42 2.65 -4.38
N THR A 73 -8.68 3.01 -4.14
CA THR A 73 -9.14 4.39 -4.32
C THR A 73 -9.15 5.16 -2.99
N VAL A 74 -8.89 6.47 -3.07
CA VAL A 74 -8.95 7.38 -1.93
C VAL A 74 -9.98 8.46 -2.19
N ASP A 75 -11.04 8.45 -1.40
CA ASP A 75 -12.01 9.54 -1.33
C ASP A 75 -11.58 10.53 -0.24
N VAL A 76 -11.87 11.82 -0.44
CA VAL A 76 -11.50 12.89 0.50
C VAL A 76 -12.75 13.64 0.93
N TRP A 77 -12.95 13.82 2.22
CA TRP A 77 -13.92 14.75 2.77
C TRP A 77 -13.20 15.77 3.67
N ASP A 78 -12.86 16.91 3.07
CA ASP A 78 -12.19 18.04 3.72
C ASP A 78 -12.80 19.35 3.20
N PRO A 79 -14.08 19.61 3.50
CA PRO A 79 -14.74 20.83 3.05
C PRO A 79 -14.18 22.06 3.80
N PRO A 80 -14.26 23.26 3.19
CA PRO A 80 -14.03 24.51 3.89
C PRO A 80 -14.88 24.61 5.17
N ASN A 81 -14.37 25.32 6.16
CA ASN A 81 -15.14 25.69 7.35
C ASN A 81 -14.87 27.13 7.75
N ASP A 82 -15.79 27.67 8.52
CA ASP A 82 -15.81 29.03 9.07
C ASP A 82 -15.51 29.03 10.58
N SER A 83 -14.80 28.00 11.08
CA SER A 83 -14.42 27.90 12.50
C SER A 83 -13.42 28.98 12.87
N ALA A 84 -13.95 30.17 13.11
CA ALA A 84 -13.21 31.37 13.39
C ALA A 84 -12.81 31.45 14.87
N GLY A 85 -11.64 32.02 15.11
CA GLY A 85 -11.14 32.28 16.45
C GLY A 85 -9.98 33.25 16.41
N TRP A 86 -9.20 33.32 17.49
CA TRP A 86 -7.98 34.13 17.52
C TRP A 86 -6.92 33.66 16.48
N TRP A 87 -7.12 32.45 15.92
CA TRP A 87 -6.28 31.81 14.92
C TRP A 87 -6.63 32.13 13.46
N GLY A 88 -7.70 32.87 13.18
CA GLY A 88 -8.13 33.22 11.81
C GLY A 88 -9.56 32.81 11.51
N ASN A 89 -9.92 32.82 10.21
CA ASN A 89 -11.30 32.70 9.71
C ASN A 89 -11.75 31.26 9.37
N GLY A 90 -11.06 30.24 9.91
CA GLY A 90 -11.33 28.83 9.61
C GLY A 90 -10.33 28.19 8.65
N SER A 91 -10.67 27.00 8.13
CA SER A 91 -9.86 26.22 7.19
C SER A 91 -10.39 26.33 5.76
N PRO A 92 -9.52 26.51 4.75
CA PRO A 92 -9.94 26.43 3.35
C PRO A 92 -10.35 25.01 2.92
N GLY A 93 -9.99 23.98 3.71
CA GLY A 93 -10.17 22.58 3.30
C GLY A 93 -9.36 22.24 2.05
N GLN A 94 -9.82 21.24 1.29
CA GLN A 94 -9.29 20.87 -0.04
C GLN A 94 -10.45 20.85 -1.05
N PRO A 95 -10.90 22.02 -1.55
CA PRO A 95 -12.12 22.15 -2.34
C PRO A 95 -12.07 21.40 -3.68
N ASP A 96 -10.87 21.19 -4.23
CA ASP A 96 -10.69 20.47 -5.49
C ASP A 96 -10.73 18.94 -5.33
N LEU A 97 -10.64 18.43 -4.09
CA LEU A 97 -10.63 17.01 -3.77
C LEU A 97 -11.85 16.56 -2.96
N THR A 98 -12.46 17.48 -2.20
CA THR A 98 -13.51 17.12 -1.24
C THR A 98 -14.78 16.62 -1.95
N MET A 99 -15.33 15.53 -1.44
CA MET A 99 -16.67 15.05 -1.76
C MET A 99 -17.72 16.08 -1.33
N ASP A 100 -18.88 16.05 -1.99
CA ASP A 100 -20.05 16.89 -1.67
C ASP A 100 -20.59 16.63 -0.26
N SER A 101 -20.54 15.37 0.21
CA SER A 101 -21.02 14.96 1.53
C SER A 101 -20.16 13.84 2.12
N THR A 102 -20.07 13.81 3.45
CA THR A 102 -19.49 12.69 4.19
C THR A 102 -20.47 11.50 4.18
N PRO A 103 -19.99 10.24 4.09
CA PRO A 103 -20.83 9.07 4.35
C PRO A 103 -21.16 8.89 5.83
N PHE A 104 -20.50 9.61 6.73
CA PHE A 104 -20.77 9.62 8.18
C PHE A 104 -21.72 10.77 8.54
N THR A 105 -23.01 10.58 8.26
CA THR A 105 -24.07 11.55 8.53
C THR A 105 -24.82 11.30 9.84
N SER A 106 -24.73 10.10 10.39
CA SER A 106 -25.33 9.70 11.66
C SER A 106 -24.37 8.84 12.51
N ALA A 107 -24.78 8.53 13.74
CA ALA A 107 -24.00 7.66 14.62
C ALA A 107 -24.00 6.20 14.15
N GLU A 108 -25.08 5.78 13.48
CA GLU A 108 -25.20 4.46 12.86
C GLU A 108 -24.19 4.26 11.73
N ASP A 109 -23.76 5.33 11.04
CA ASP A 109 -22.73 5.24 10.00
C ASP A 109 -21.32 4.90 10.55
N LEU A 110 -21.15 4.91 11.88
CA LEU A 110 -19.87 4.67 12.58
C LEU A 110 -19.75 3.28 13.23
N SER A 111 -20.79 2.45 13.18
CA SER A 111 -20.87 1.14 13.85
C SER A 111 -20.71 -0.04 12.89
#